data_AF-A0A382NDC4-F1
#
_entry.id   AF-A0A382NDC4-F1
#
_cell.length_a   1.000
_cell.length_b   1.000
_cell.length_c   1.000
_cell.angle_alpha   90.00
_cell.angle_beta   90.00
_cell.angle_gamma   90.00
#
_symmetry.space_group_name_H-M   'P 1'
#
loop_
_entity.id
_entity.type
_entity.pdbx_description
1 polymer ?
#
loop_
_entity_poly.entity_id
_entity_poly.type
_entity_poly.pdbx_seq_one_letter_code
_entity_poly.pdbx_strand_id
1 'polypeptide(L)' 'MQKDIIVEAATHETRIAILEDNHLVELLVERPENERIVGNICKGTVTA' A
#
# COMPACT_ATOMS: atom_id res chain seq x y z
N MET A 1 4.77 20.35 12.63
CA MET A 1 4.41 19.70 11.36
C MET A 1 3.68 18.42 11.72
N GLN A 2 2.37 18.41 11.53
CA GLN A 2 1.55 17.23 11.74
C GLN A 2 1.58 16.39 10.48
N LYS A 3 1.69 15.07 10.63
CA LYS A 3 1.67 14.13 9.51
C LYS A 3 0.67 13.03 9.83
N ASP A 4 -0.31 12.86 8.95
CA ASP A 4 -1.38 11.89 9.11
C ASP A 4 -1.35 10.89 7.94
N ILE A 5 -1.68 9.63 8.24
CA ILE A 5 -1.85 8.58 7.25
C ILE A 5 -3.27 8.07 7.37
N ILE A 6 -4.05 8.22 6.30
CA ILE A 6 -5.44 7.78 6.23
C ILE A 6 -5.47 6.57 5.31
N VAL A 7 -5.97 5.44 5.82
CA VAL A 7 -6.12 4.19 5.06
C VAL A 7 -7.59 3.85 4.95
N GLU A 8 -8.05 3.67 3.71
CA GLU A 8 -9.36 3.10 3.42
C GLU A 8 -9.16 1.80 2.64
N ALA A 9 -9.71 0.72 3.20
CA ALA A 9 -9.62 -0.62 2.63
C ALA A 9 -11.01 -1.04 2.13
N ALA A 10 -11.18 -1.06 0.81
CA ALA A 10 -12.39 -1.51 0.15
C ALA A 10 -12.15 -2.86 -0.55
N THR A 11 -13.23 -3.50 -1.02
CA THR A 11 -13.15 -4.83 -1.66
C THR A 11 -12.29 -4.86 -2.92
N HIS A 12 -12.20 -3.76 -3.66
CA HIS A 12 -11.52 -3.70 -4.95
C HIS A 12 -10.24 -2.86 -4.94
N GLU A 13 -10.04 -2.04 -3.91
CA GLU A 13 -8.85 -1.21 -3.78
C GLU A 13 -8.58 -0.85 -2.33
N THR A 14 -7.30 -0.65 -2.02
CA THR A 14 -6.85 0.01 -0.80
C THR A 14 -6.29 1.37 -1.18
N ARG A 15 -6.77 2.43 -0.52
CA ARG A 15 -6.31 3.80 -0.75
C ARG A 15 -5.60 4.32 0.49
N ILE A 16 -4.42 4.89 0.29
CA ILE A 16 -3.59 5.44 1.35
C ILE A 16 -3.30 6.90 1.02
N ALA A 17 -3.79 7.81 1.86
CA ALA A 17 -3.52 9.23 1.75
C ALA A 17 -2.52 9.66 2.83
N ILE A 18 -1.47 10.36 2.42
CA ILE A 18 -0.51 10.99 3.32
C ILE A 18 -0.81 12.49 3.34
N LEU A 19 -1.10 13.02 4.52
CA LEU A 19 -1.31 14.43 4.75
C LEU A 19 -0.14 15.03 5.52
N GLU A 20 0.26 16.24 5.17
CA GLU A 20 1.14 17.09 5.98
C GLU A 20 0.43 18.42 6.25
N ASP A 21 0.30 18.76 7.54
CA ASP A 21 -0.45 19.92 8.01
C ASP A 21 -1.83 20.03 7.32
N ASN A 22 -2.55 18.90 7.28
CA ASN A 22 -3.87 18.73 6.68
C ASN A 22 -3.94 18.95 5.15
N HIS A 23 -2.80 19.01 4.46
CA HIS A 23 -2.71 19.06 3.00
C HIS A 23 -2.33 17.70 2.45
N LEU A 24 -3.04 17.24 1.42
CA LEU A 24 -2.72 15.98 0.73
C LEU A 24 -1.41 16.14 -0.05
N VAL A 25 -0.39 15.38 0.35
CA VAL A 25 0.92 15.39 -0.32
C VAL A 25 1.17 14.14 -1.14
N GLU A 26 0.53 13.01 -0.79
CA GLU A 26 0.66 11.77 -1.55
C GLU A 26 -0.62 10.92 -1.45
N LEU A 27 -0.95 10.24 -2.55
CA LEU A 27 -2.05 9.28 -2.62
C LEU A 27 -1.58 8.02 -3.33
N LEU A 28 -1.66 6.88 -2.65
CA LEU A 28 -1.41 5.56 -3.21
C LEU A 28 -2.73 4.80 -3.34
N VAL A 29 -2.87 4.07 -4.44
CA VAL A 29 -4.02 3.19 -4.71
C VAL A 29 -3.50 1.82 -5.09
N GLU A 30 -3.72 0.85 -4.22
CA GLU A 30 -3.37 -0.54 -4.44
C GLU A 30 -4.61 -1.30 -4.90
N ARG A 31 -4.49 -2.05 -5.99
CA ARG A 31 -5.57 -2.91 -6.51
C ARG A 31 -5.07 -4.35 -6.58
N PRO A 32 -5.89 -5.36 -6.20
CA PRO A 32 -5.47 -6.75 -6.17
C PRO A 32 -4.91 -7.25 -7.52
N GLU A 33 -5.51 -6.82 -8.64
CA GLU A 33 -5.06 -7.20 -9.98
C GLU A 33 -3.68 -6.65 -10.37
N ASN A 34 -3.17 -5.64 -9.64
CA ASN A 34 -1.89 -4.98 -9.90
C ASN A 34 -0.81 -5.35 -8.87
N GLU A 35 -1.06 -6.30 -7.97
CA GLU A 35 -0.06 -6.74 -7.01
C GLU A 35 1.17 -7.34 -7.72
N ARG A 36 2.34 -6.76 -7.48
CA ARG A 36 3.61 -7.21 -8.06
C ARG A 36 4.37 -8.04 -7.03
N ILE A 37 5.03 -9.10 -7.48
CA ILE A 37 5.90 -9.93 -6.64
C ILE A 37 7.32 -9.37 -6.46
N VAL A 38 7.64 -8.26 -7.12
CA VAL A 38 8.99 -7.65 -7.09
C VAL A 38 9.25 -7.10 -5.70
N GLY A 39 10.34 -7.55 -5.08
CA GLY A 39 10.69 -7.16 -3.71
C GLY A 39 10.16 -8.11 -2.63
N ASN A 40 9.34 -9.11 -3.00
CA ASN A 40 8.90 -10.12 -2.05
C ASN A 40 10.10 -10.96 -1.56
N ILE A 41 10.21 -11.11 -0.25
CA ILE A 41 11.15 -12.04 0.38
C ILE A 41 10.34 -13.23 0.87
N CYS A 42 10.56 -14.39 0.24
CA CYS A 42 9.82 -15.61 0.52
C CYS A 42 10.70 -16.64 1.23
N LYS A 43 10.11 -17.44 2.12
CA LYS A 43 10.76 -18.63 2.68
C LYS A 43 10.56 -19.82 1.74
N GLY A 44 11.61 -20.23 1.03
CA GLY A 44 11.57 -21.40 0.14
C GLY A 44 11.72 -22.74 0.88
N THR A 45 11.07 -23.79 0.35
CA THR A 45 11.35 -25.20 0.69
C THR A 45 11.80 -25.89 -0.60
N VAL A 46 12.90 -26.65 -0.54
CA VAL A 46 13.41 -27.39 -1.72
C VAL A 46 12.54 -28.63 -1.95
N THR A 47 12.03 -28.81 -3.16
CA THR A 47 11.25 -29.99 -3.59
C THR A 47 12.08 -30.84 -4.55
N ALA A 48 11.93 -32.17 -4.44
CA ALA A 48 12.64 -33.17 -5.25
C ALA A 48 11.96 -33.45 -6.60
#